data_AF-A0A7K2KUS3-F1
#
_entry.id   AF-A0A7K2KUS3-F1
#
_cell.length_a   1.000
_cell.length_b   1.000
_cell.length_c   1.000
_cell.angle_alpha   90.00
_cell.angle_beta   90.00
_cell.angle_gamma   90.00
#
_symmetry.space_group_name_H-M   'P 1'
#
loop_
_entity.id
_entity.type
_entity.pdbx_description
1 polymer ?
#
loop_
_entity_poly.entity_id
_entity_poly.type
_entity_poly.pdbx_seq_one_letter_code
_entity_poly.pdbx_strand_id
1 'polypeptide(L)'
;GQHDAAWLAAFDGHGDRLAGLAAVAVNAGWWWPFENVAVLCERPVELHRDEAGRLDRGDGPALAFADGFALYAWRGMTVPADFLAGLAGLTPERIRAEENAELRRVMLEYYGYDRYLAVSGARHQHRDETGVLWRIELDDDEDVAMVEVVNSTPEPDGSHRTYWLRVPPTTRTAREGVAWTFGLHPDAYEPLVQT
;
A
#
# COMPACT_ATOMS: atom_id res chain seq x y z
N GLY A 1 21.30 6.87 -18.02
CA GLY A 1 20.14 7.33 -17.21
C GLY A 1 20.59 7.62 -15.78
N GLN A 2 19.75 8.12 -14.87
CA GLN A 2 20.14 8.41 -13.48
C GLN A 2 20.72 7.19 -12.71
N HIS A 3 20.50 5.95 -13.21
CA HIS A 3 21.20 4.73 -12.77
C HIS A 3 22.73 4.80 -12.90
N ASP A 4 23.22 5.58 -13.86
CA ASP A 4 24.65 5.74 -14.12
C ASP A 4 25.25 6.86 -13.27
N ALA A 5 24.44 7.73 -12.63
CA ALA A 5 24.94 8.91 -11.91
C ALA A 5 25.86 8.52 -10.73
N ALA A 6 25.53 7.45 -10.01
CA ALA A 6 26.37 6.93 -8.93
C ALA A 6 27.72 6.40 -9.43
N TRP A 7 27.74 5.77 -10.61
CA TRP A 7 28.97 5.28 -11.22
C TRP A 7 29.76 6.41 -11.89
N LEU A 8 29.11 7.34 -12.58
CA LEU A 8 29.71 8.54 -13.19
C LEU A 8 30.42 9.42 -12.14
N ALA A 9 29.86 9.51 -10.93
CA ALA A 9 30.50 10.20 -9.81
C ALA A 9 31.85 9.56 -9.42
N ALA A 10 32.01 8.24 -9.59
CA ALA A 10 33.27 7.55 -9.30
C ALA A 10 34.40 7.89 -10.29
N PHE A 11 34.08 8.53 -11.43
CA PHE A 11 35.08 8.95 -12.42
C PHE A 11 35.42 10.44 -12.34
N ASP A 12 34.82 11.22 -11.42
CA ASP A 12 35.07 12.67 -11.29
C ASP A 12 35.04 13.44 -12.64
N GLY A 13 34.20 12.99 -13.58
CA GLY A 13 34.13 13.59 -14.93
C GLY A 13 35.37 13.35 -15.81
N HIS A 14 36.25 12.41 -15.47
CA HIS A 14 37.44 12.09 -16.25
C HIS A 14 37.10 11.31 -17.52
N GLY A 15 37.06 12.03 -18.64
CA GLY A 15 37.03 11.49 -19.99
C GLY A 15 36.03 12.21 -20.89
N ASP A 16 36.51 12.76 -22.01
CA ASP A 16 35.71 13.52 -22.98
C ASP A 16 34.46 12.75 -23.46
N ARG A 17 34.54 11.42 -23.48
CA ARG A 17 33.44 10.52 -23.88
C ARG A 17 32.27 10.50 -22.89
N LEU A 18 32.48 10.88 -21.63
CA LEU A 18 31.47 10.88 -20.57
C LEU A 18 30.92 12.27 -20.25
N ALA A 19 31.54 13.34 -20.79
CA ALA A 19 31.16 14.72 -20.48
C ALA A 19 29.67 15.01 -20.75
N GLY A 20 29.13 14.53 -21.86
CA GLY A 20 27.70 14.68 -22.19
C GLY A 20 26.78 13.96 -21.18
N LEU A 21 27.13 12.73 -20.79
CA LEU A 21 26.37 11.96 -19.82
C LEU A 21 26.41 12.61 -18.42
N ALA A 22 27.57 13.14 -18.02
CA ALA A 22 27.73 13.89 -16.79
C ALA A 22 26.88 15.17 -16.79
N ALA A 23 26.87 15.91 -17.90
CA ALA A 23 26.06 17.13 -18.03
C ALA A 23 24.55 16.82 -17.87
N VAL A 24 24.05 15.75 -18.47
CA VAL A 24 22.65 15.33 -18.29
C VAL A 24 22.37 14.90 -16.86
N ALA A 25 23.28 14.12 -16.23
CA ALA A 25 23.11 13.67 -14.85
C ALA A 25 23.07 14.82 -13.82
N VAL A 26 23.75 15.94 -14.10
CA VAL A 26 23.71 17.15 -13.27
C VAL A 26 22.43 17.96 -13.48
N ASN A 27 21.94 18.07 -14.72
CA ASN A 27 20.88 19.02 -15.08
C ASN A 27 19.48 18.41 -15.21
N ALA A 28 19.35 17.08 -15.32
CA ALA A 28 18.06 16.40 -15.51
C ALA A 28 17.82 15.30 -14.48
N GLY A 29 16.57 14.85 -14.38
CA GLY A 29 16.16 13.67 -13.63
C GLY A 29 16.32 12.39 -14.45
N TRP A 30 15.27 11.58 -14.51
CA TRP A 30 15.28 10.39 -15.36
C TRP A 30 15.24 10.77 -16.84
N TRP A 31 15.95 10.00 -17.66
CA TRP A 31 15.95 10.18 -19.10
C TRP A 31 16.17 8.85 -19.82
N TRP A 32 15.59 8.74 -21.01
CA TRP A 32 15.65 7.56 -21.87
C TRP A 32 16.05 7.98 -23.29
N PRO A 33 17.25 7.60 -23.76
CA PRO A 33 17.64 7.78 -25.15
C PRO A 33 17.00 6.70 -26.03
N PHE A 34 16.44 7.12 -27.15
CA PHE A 34 16.16 6.30 -28.31
C PHE A 34 17.00 6.82 -29.48
N GLU A 35 16.97 6.12 -30.62
CA GLU A 35 17.80 6.46 -31.79
C GLU A 35 17.62 7.91 -32.26
N ASN A 36 16.37 8.41 -32.28
CA ASN A 36 16.04 9.73 -32.83
C ASN A 36 15.28 10.64 -31.85
N VAL A 37 15.04 10.18 -30.62
CA VAL A 37 14.28 10.94 -29.61
C VAL A 37 14.84 10.65 -28.23
N ALA A 38 14.84 11.65 -27.35
CA ALA A 38 15.13 11.48 -25.93
C ALA A 38 13.92 11.95 -25.13
N VAL A 39 13.50 11.13 -24.17
CA VAL A 39 12.51 11.54 -23.16
C VAL A 39 13.28 11.96 -21.92
N LEU A 40 13.01 13.16 -21.41
CA LEU A 40 13.65 13.70 -20.22
C LEU A 40 12.58 14.10 -19.21
N CYS A 41 12.84 13.82 -17.94
CA CYS A 41 12.08 14.32 -16.81
C CYS A 41 12.94 15.30 -16.02
N GLU A 42 12.32 16.36 -15.48
CA GLU A 42 12.99 17.21 -14.49
C GLU A 42 13.31 16.43 -13.21
N ARG A 43 14.08 17.03 -12.31
CA ARG A 43 14.28 16.45 -10.97
C ARG A 43 13.04 16.72 -10.13
N PRO A 44 12.56 15.74 -9.35
CA PRO A 44 11.53 16.02 -8.38
C PRO A 44 12.03 17.03 -7.35
N VAL A 45 11.15 17.95 -6.96
CA VAL A 45 11.38 18.90 -5.87
C VAL A 45 11.13 18.27 -4.50
N GLU A 46 10.33 17.20 -4.45
CA GLU A 46 10.07 16.39 -3.27
C GLU A 46 10.23 14.90 -3.63
N LEU A 47 10.97 14.15 -2.82
CA LEU A 47 11.08 12.69 -2.94
C LEU A 47 11.22 12.08 -1.54
N HIS A 48 10.16 11.44 -1.07
CA HIS A 48 10.07 10.82 0.25
C HIS A 48 9.90 9.32 0.11
N ARG A 49 10.71 8.58 0.88
CA ARG A 49 10.75 7.13 0.82
C ARG A 49 10.85 6.53 2.21
N ASP A 50 10.27 5.34 2.37
CA ASP A 50 10.48 4.52 3.56
C ASP A 50 11.88 3.89 3.56
N GLU A 51 12.22 3.17 4.65
CA GLU A 51 13.52 2.48 4.80
C GLU A 51 13.76 1.42 3.71
N ALA A 52 12.70 0.88 3.12
CA ALA A 52 12.76 -0.06 2.00
C ALA A 52 12.90 0.64 0.63
N GLY A 53 12.95 1.97 0.60
CA GLY A 53 13.10 2.79 -0.60
C GLY A 53 11.81 2.98 -1.40
N ARG A 54 10.65 2.59 -0.87
CA ARG A 54 9.34 2.78 -1.52
C ARG A 54 8.83 4.20 -1.26
N LEU A 55 8.06 4.77 -2.19
CA LEU A 55 7.44 6.09 -1.99
C LEU A 55 6.52 6.05 -0.75
N ASP A 56 6.75 6.95 0.20
CA ASP A 56 5.98 7.00 1.44
C ASP A 56 6.00 8.41 2.04
N ARG A 57 4.82 8.96 2.30
CA ARG A 57 4.63 10.21 3.08
C ARG A 57 3.18 10.31 3.56
N GLY A 58 2.98 10.60 4.85
CA GLY A 58 1.65 10.66 5.46
C GLY A 58 0.97 12.04 5.46
N ASP A 59 1.71 13.11 5.19
CA ASP A 59 1.24 14.50 5.34
C ASP A 59 1.36 15.34 4.05
N GLY A 60 1.67 14.71 2.92
CA GLY A 60 1.90 15.39 1.66
C GLY A 60 2.28 14.43 0.52
N PRO A 61 2.67 14.96 -0.65
CA PRO A 61 3.08 14.12 -1.76
C PRO A 61 4.41 13.43 -1.46
N ALA A 62 4.47 12.13 -1.72
CA ALA A 62 5.70 11.36 -1.65
C ALA A 62 6.66 11.71 -2.81
N LEU A 63 6.13 12.21 -3.93
CA LEU A 63 6.88 12.69 -5.07
C LEU A 63 6.21 13.96 -5.61
N ALA A 64 6.96 15.03 -5.85
CA ALA A 64 6.44 16.22 -6.54
C ALA A 64 7.46 16.81 -7.51
N PHE A 65 6.99 17.41 -8.59
CA PHE A 65 7.78 18.12 -9.59
C PHE A 65 7.44 19.61 -9.61
N ALA A 66 8.34 20.42 -10.16
CA ALA A 66 8.21 21.88 -10.17
C ALA A 66 7.02 22.39 -11.01
N ASP A 67 6.53 21.58 -11.95
CA ASP A 67 5.36 21.85 -12.78
C ASP A 67 4.01 21.58 -12.06
N GLY A 68 4.06 21.11 -10.81
CA GLY A 68 2.88 20.80 -10.00
C GLY A 68 2.40 19.36 -10.11
N PHE A 69 3.03 18.51 -10.92
CA PHE A 69 2.73 17.08 -10.89
C PHE A 69 3.16 16.48 -9.54
N ALA A 70 2.26 15.70 -8.92
CA ALA A 70 2.51 15.09 -7.62
C ALA A 70 1.91 13.69 -7.51
N LEU A 71 2.60 12.80 -6.81
CA LEU A 71 2.11 11.48 -6.41
C LEU A 71 2.10 11.38 -4.89
N TYR A 72 0.99 10.89 -4.36
CA TYR A 72 0.81 10.60 -2.95
C TYR A 72 0.91 9.09 -2.75
N ALA A 73 1.64 8.67 -1.71
CA ALA A 73 1.84 7.27 -1.46
C ALA A 73 1.98 6.96 0.03
N TRP A 74 1.43 5.81 0.43
CA TRP A 74 1.56 5.24 1.77
C TRP A 74 2.24 3.87 1.65
N ARG A 75 3.47 3.74 2.16
CA ARG A 75 4.29 2.52 2.15
C ARG A 75 4.36 1.85 0.78
N GLY A 76 4.56 2.66 -0.25
CA GLY A 76 4.65 2.24 -1.65
C GLY A 76 3.33 2.11 -2.41
N MET A 77 2.18 2.22 -1.74
CA MET A 77 0.86 2.23 -2.38
C MET A 77 0.50 3.65 -2.79
N THR A 78 0.18 3.86 -4.06
CA THR A 78 -0.34 5.15 -4.53
C THR A 78 -1.75 5.39 -3.99
N VAL A 79 -2.00 6.56 -3.43
CA VAL A 79 -3.30 6.95 -2.87
C VAL A 79 -3.75 8.30 -3.42
N PRO A 80 -5.06 8.61 -3.41
CA PRO A 80 -5.55 9.95 -3.70
C PRO A 80 -5.01 11.00 -2.72
N ALA A 81 -4.88 12.26 -3.16
CA ALA A 81 -4.37 13.34 -2.32
C ALA A 81 -5.30 13.67 -1.13
N ASP A 82 -6.60 13.69 -1.39
CA ASP A 82 -7.67 13.94 -0.43
C ASP A 82 -7.82 12.80 0.60
N PHE A 83 -7.42 11.59 0.24
CA PHE A 83 -7.41 10.44 1.15
C PHE A 83 -6.51 10.71 2.37
N LEU A 84 -5.25 11.12 2.17
CA LEU A 84 -4.33 11.40 3.27
C LEU A 84 -4.80 12.57 4.16
N ALA A 85 -5.29 13.64 3.54
CA ALA A 85 -5.86 14.78 4.29
C ALA A 85 -7.05 14.37 5.17
N GLY A 86 -7.79 13.34 4.75
CA GLY A 86 -8.93 12.80 5.49
C GLY A 86 -8.57 11.92 6.69
N LEU A 87 -7.32 11.45 6.81
CA LEU A 87 -6.93 10.49 7.86
C LEU A 87 -6.99 11.09 9.27
N ALA A 88 -6.65 12.37 9.45
CA ALA A 88 -6.70 13.03 10.75
C ALA A 88 -8.12 13.09 11.36
N GLY A 89 -9.15 13.12 10.50
CA GLY A 89 -10.57 13.16 10.90
C GLY A 89 -11.29 11.81 10.76
N LEU A 90 -10.54 10.71 10.73
CA LEU A 90 -11.06 9.38 10.47
C LEU A 90 -11.96 8.88 11.61
N THR A 91 -13.14 8.34 11.28
CA THR A 91 -14.08 7.71 12.23
C THR A 91 -14.25 6.21 11.91
N PRO A 92 -14.64 5.37 12.89
CA PRO A 92 -14.92 3.95 12.63
C PRO A 92 -15.97 3.72 11.54
N GLU A 93 -16.97 4.59 11.44
CA GLU A 93 -18.03 4.50 10.43
C GLU A 93 -17.47 4.74 9.03
N ARG A 94 -16.55 5.72 8.88
CA ARG A 94 -15.89 5.99 7.60
C ARG A 94 -14.96 4.85 7.19
N ILE A 95 -14.21 4.27 8.14
CA ILE A 95 -13.39 3.08 7.90
C ILE A 95 -14.25 1.92 7.43
N ARG A 96 -15.39 1.71 8.10
CA ARG A 96 -16.34 0.65 7.77
C ARG A 96 -16.90 0.87 6.36
N ALA A 97 -17.35 2.07 6.04
CA ALA A 97 -17.97 2.38 4.75
C ALA A 97 -17.00 2.33 3.55
N GLU A 98 -15.68 2.37 3.76
CA GLU A 98 -14.71 2.26 2.68
C GLU A 98 -14.81 0.89 1.99
N GLU A 99 -15.04 0.90 0.68
CA GLU A 99 -15.19 -0.33 -0.12
C GLU A 99 -13.83 -0.88 -0.53
N ASN A 100 -12.89 -0.01 -0.91
CA ASN A 100 -11.58 -0.41 -1.36
C ASN A 100 -10.78 -1.00 -0.20
N ALA A 101 -10.51 -2.31 -0.25
CA ALA A 101 -9.82 -3.02 0.82
C ALA A 101 -8.43 -2.46 1.13
N GLU A 102 -7.71 -1.97 0.13
CA GLU A 102 -6.38 -1.40 0.30
C GLU A 102 -6.42 -0.04 1.01
N LEU A 103 -7.37 0.84 0.64
CA LEU A 103 -7.56 2.12 1.34
C LEU A 103 -8.05 1.90 2.77
N ARG A 104 -9.00 0.98 2.97
CA ARG A 104 -9.50 0.61 4.31
C ARG A 104 -8.38 0.06 5.20
N ARG A 105 -7.45 -0.71 4.64
CA ARG A 105 -6.25 -1.20 5.35
C ARG A 105 -5.38 -0.03 5.82
N VAL A 106 -5.09 0.93 4.95
CA VAL A 106 -4.33 2.14 5.33
C VAL A 106 -5.07 2.93 6.41
N MET A 107 -6.39 3.08 6.30
CA MET A 107 -7.21 3.73 7.32
C MET A 107 -7.14 3.01 8.68
N LEU A 108 -7.27 1.68 8.70
CA LEU A 108 -7.16 0.87 9.92
C LEU A 108 -5.75 0.95 10.54
N GLU A 109 -4.71 0.91 9.70
CA GLU A 109 -3.32 1.03 10.12
C GLU A 109 -3.04 2.40 10.76
N TYR A 110 -3.54 3.48 10.15
CA TYR A 110 -3.44 4.84 10.70
C TYR A 110 -4.25 5.00 11.99
N TYR A 111 -5.49 4.51 12.02
CA TYR A 111 -6.40 4.65 13.16
C TYR A 111 -5.97 3.80 14.37
N GLY A 112 -5.34 2.66 14.11
CA GLY A 112 -4.99 1.63 15.08
C GLY A 112 -6.07 0.55 15.18
N TYR A 113 -5.68 -0.69 14.94
CA TYR A 113 -6.57 -1.86 14.94
C TYR A 113 -7.26 -2.08 16.29
N ASP A 114 -6.51 -2.10 17.38
CA ASP A 114 -7.05 -2.32 18.73
C ASP A 114 -8.10 -1.27 19.09
N ARG A 115 -7.83 -0.02 18.72
CA ARG A 115 -8.76 1.09 18.92
C ARG A 115 -10.03 0.91 18.07
N TYR A 116 -9.89 0.51 16.81
CA TYR A 116 -11.04 0.25 15.95
C TYR A 116 -11.92 -0.89 16.50
N LEU A 117 -11.33 -2.02 16.88
CA LEU A 117 -12.07 -3.16 17.43
C LEU A 117 -12.79 -2.80 18.73
N ALA A 118 -12.11 -2.08 19.64
CA ALA A 118 -12.70 -1.65 20.89
C ALA A 118 -13.89 -0.69 20.71
N VAL A 119 -13.77 0.27 19.80
CA VAL A 119 -14.83 1.28 19.57
C VAL A 119 -15.97 0.73 18.71
N SER A 120 -15.68 -0.16 17.77
CA SER A 120 -16.70 -0.77 16.91
C SER A 120 -17.54 -1.83 17.61
N GLY A 121 -17.14 -2.31 18.79
CA GLY A 121 -17.83 -3.41 19.47
C GLY A 121 -17.64 -4.75 18.76
N ALA A 122 -16.55 -4.88 17.99
CA ALA A 122 -16.24 -6.11 17.26
C ALA A 122 -16.11 -7.31 18.20
N ARG A 123 -16.81 -8.39 17.89
CA ARG A 123 -16.77 -9.65 18.61
C ARG A 123 -16.06 -10.70 17.78
N HIS A 124 -15.17 -11.43 18.43
CA HIS A 124 -14.53 -12.61 17.87
C HIS A 124 -15.58 -13.72 17.72
N GLN A 125 -15.90 -14.11 16.48
CA GLN A 125 -16.95 -15.11 16.19
C GLN A 125 -16.37 -16.51 15.98
N HIS A 126 -15.26 -16.64 15.24
CA HIS A 126 -14.63 -17.92 14.94
C HIS A 126 -13.13 -17.77 14.66
N ARG A 127 -12.33 -18.81 14.90
CA ARG A 127 -10.91 -18.85 14.53
C ARG A 127 -10.51 -20.26 14.13
N ASP A 128 -9.75 -20.37 13.05
CA ASP A 128 -9.15 -21.61 12.57
C ASP A 128 -7.78 -21.31 11.91
N GLU A 129 -7.16 -22.30 11.27
CA GLU A 129 -5.87 -22.13 10.59
C GLU A 129 -5.88 -21.12 9.43
N THR A 130 -7.05 -20.74 8.91
CA THR A 130 -7.18 -19.80 7.78
C THR A 130 -7.27 -18.35 8.23
N GLY A 131 -7.65 -18.07 9.48
CA GLY A 131 -7.77 -16.71 10.01
C GLY A 131 -8.73 -16.58 11.19
N VAL A 132 -9.16 -15.34 11.43
CA VAL A 132 -10.14 -14.99 12.48
C VAL A 132 -11.35 -14.31 11.86
N LEU A 133 -12.55 -14.80 12.17
CA LEU A 133 -13.81 -14.16 11.81
C LEU A 133 -14.26 -13.23 12.93
N TRP A 134 -14.46 -11.97 12.56
CA TRP A 134 -14.95 -10.91 13.42
C TRP A 134 -16.33 -10.46 12.97
N ARG A 135 -17.17 -10.09 13.93
CA ARG A 135 -18.51 -9.55 13.69
C ARG A 135 -18.72 -8.25 14.46
N ILE A 136 -19.22 -7.24 13.76
CA ILE A 136 -19.65 -5.99 14.35
C ILE A 136 -21.16 -5.91 14.18
N GLU A 137 -21.88 -5.97 15.30
CA GLU A 137 -23.33 -5.78 15.34
C GLU A 137 -23.68 -4.32 15.04
N LEU A 138 -24.69 -4.10 14.21
CA LEU A 138 -25.23 -2.78 13.90
C LEU A 138 -26.70 -2.74 14.31
N ASP A 139 -27.10 -1.74 15.11
CA ASP A 139 -28.46 -1.66 15.66
C ASP A 139 -29.51 -1.35 14.58
N ASP A 140 -29.12 -0.62 13.51
CA ASP A 140 -30.01 -0.13 12.44
C ASP A 140 -29.59 -0.61 11.03
N ASP A 141 -28.73 -1.63 10.93
CA ASP A 141 -28.22 -2.13 9.64
C ASP A 141 -27.82 -3.61 9.74
N GLU A 142 -27.46 -4.24 8.63
CA GLU A 142 -26.92 -5.59 8.61
C GLU A 142 -25.54 -5.65 9.30
N ASP A 143 -25.29 -6.71 10.08
CA ASP A 143 -23.99 -6.94 10.73
C ASP A 143 -22.84 -6.81 9.73
N VAL A 144 -21.71 -6.28 10.19
CA VAL A 144 -20.47 -6.33 9.39
C VAL A 144 -19.66 -7.54 9.82
N ALA A 145 -19.44 -8.47 8.88
CA ALA A 145 -18.53 -9.59 9.06
C ALA A 145 -17.21 -9.36 8.32
N MET A 146 -16.10 -9.67 8.98
CA MET A 146 -14.75 -9.49 8.43
C MET A 146 -13.85 -10.67 8.80
N VAL A 147 -13.00 -11.10 7.87
CA VAL A 147 -11.92 -12.05 8.16
C VAL A 147 -10.58 -11.32 8.28
N GLU A 148 -9.90 -11.57 9.39
CA GLU A 148 -8.51 -11.23 9.63
C GLU A 148 -7.64 -12.38 9.13
N VAL A 149 -6.78 -12.10 8.15
CA VAL A 149 -5.85 -13.06 7.56
C VAL A 149 -4.46 -12.48 7.47
N VAL A 150 -3.44 -13.30 7.65
CA VAL A 150 -2.05 -12.92 7.38
C VAL A 150 -1.69 -13.39 5.99
N ASN A 151 -1.09 -12.53 5.16
CA ASN A 151 -0.67 -12.97 3.83
C ASN A 151 0.31 -14.14 3.92
N SER A 152 0.19 -15.09 3.00
CA SER A 152 1.07 -16.25 2.95
C SER A 152 2.43 -15.92 2.30
N THR A 153 2.48 -14.88 1.47
CA THR A 153 3.70 -14.43 0.80
C THR A 153 4.32 -13.28 1.60
N PRO A 154 5.56 -13.40 2.09
CA PRO A 154 6.22 -12.29 2.75
C PRO A 154 6.43 -11.13 1.77
N GLU A 155 6.37 -9.92 2.29
CA GLU A 155 6.78 -8.71 1.58
C GLU A 155 8.27 -8.77 1.21
N PRO A 156 8.76 -7.92 0.28
CA PRO A 156 10.18 -7.91 -0.09
C PRO A 156 11.17 -7.73 1.08
N ASP A 157 10.70 -7.14 2.19
CA ASP A 157 11.44 -6.95 3.44
C ASP A 157 11.33 -8.13 4.43
N GLY A 158 10.63 -9.20 4.05
CA GLY A 158 10.40 -10.39 4.86
C GLY A 158 9.22 -10.28 5.84
N SER A 159 8.57 -9.12 5.94
CA SER A 159 7.41 -8.93 6.82
C SER A 159 6.15 -9.58 6.24
N HIS A 160 5.23 -9.98 7.10
CA HIS A 160 3.89 -10.40 6.70
C HIS A 160 2.88 -9.31 7.04
N ARG A 161 1.89 -9.14 6.17
CA ARG A 161 0.81 -8.15 6.33
C ARG A 161 -0.47 -8.82 6.77
N THR A 162 -1.15 -8.20 7.72
CA THR A 162 -2.50 -8.59 8.13
C THR A 162 -3.53 -7.86 7.28
N TYR A 163 -4.44 -8.61 6.69
CA TYR A 163 -5.55 -8.13 5.88
C TYR A 163 -6.86 -8.37 6.60
N TRP A 164 -7.77 -7.42 6.43
CA TRP A 164 -9.10 -7.43 7.02
C TRP A 164 -10.13 -7.31 5.90
N LEU A 165 -10.66 -8.45 5.48
CA LEU A 165 -11.49 -8.55 4.29
C LEU A 165 -12.95 -8.63 4.70
N ARG A 166 -13.77 -7.75 4.12
CA ARG A 166 -15.24 -7.84 4.28
C ARG A 166 -15.72 -9.13 3.62
N VAL A 167 -16.60 -9.83 4.33
CA VAL A 167 -17.23 -11.07 3.88
C VAL A 167 -18.74 -10.98 4.12
N PRO A 168 -19.55 -11.84 3.50
CA PRO A 168 -20.98 -11.85 3.74
C PRO A 168 -21.31 -11.98 5.24
N PRO A 169 -22.32 -11.26 5.74
CA PRO A 169 -22.74 -11.32 7.14
C PRO A 169 -23.28 -12.69 7.56
N THR A 170 -23.68 -13.50 6.58
CA THR A 170 -24.10 -14.89 6.80
C THR A 170 -22.94 -15.85 7.07
N THR A 171 -21.69 -15.43 6.83
CA THR A 171 -20.48 -16.24 7.07
C THR A 171 -20.37 -16.67 8.54
N ARG A 172 -20.04 -17.95 8.75
CA ARG A 172 -20.02 -18.59 10.08
C ARG A 172 -18.63 -19.01 10.52
N THR A 173 -17.71 -19.27 9.59
CA THR A 173 -16.34 -19.69 9.90
C THR A 173 -15.32 -18.81 9.20
N ALA A 174 -14.09 -18.79 9.73
CA ALA A 174 -13.01 -18.03 9.09
C ALA A 174 -12.69 -18.63 7.71
N ARG A 175 -12.59 -19.96 7.59
CA ARG A 175 -12.41 -20.64 6.29
C ARG A 175 -13.46 -20.24 5.25
N GLU A 176 -14.74 -20.18 5.63
CA GLU A 176 -15.81 -19.78 4.72
C GLU A 176 -15.59 -18.35 4.20
N GLY A 177 -15.27 -17.42 5.10
CA GLY A 177 -14.99 -16.04 4.73
C GLY A 177 -13.77 -15.91 3.83
N VAL A 178 -12.67 -16.58 4.16
CA VAL A 178 -11.46 -16.54 3.33
C VAL A 178 -11.71 -17.15 1.95
N ALA A 179 -12.35 -18.32 1.87
CA ALA A 179 -12.71 -18.94 0.60
C ALA A 179 -13.56 -18.02 -0.29
N TRP A 180 -14.54 -17.32 0.31
CA TRP A 180 -15.37 -16.36 -0.39
C TRP A 180 -14.56 -15.22 -1.01
N THR A 181 -13.50 -14.73 -0.36
CA THR A 181 -12.63 -13.67 -0.92
C THR A 181 -11.87 -14.11 -2.18
N PHE A 182 -11.71 -15.42 -2.39
CA PHE A 182 -11.14 -16.01 -3.61
C PHE A 182 -12.22 -16.46 -4.61
N GLY A 183 -13.51 -16.24 -4.32
CA GLY A 183 -14.62 -16.73 -5.15
C GLY A 183 -14.77 -18.26 -5.13
N LEU A 184 -14.30 -18.92 -4.06
CA LEU A 184 -14.29 -20.37 -3.92
C LEU A 184 -15.33 -20.86 -2.90
N HIS A 185 -15.74 -22.13 -3.06
CA HIS A 185 -16.50 -22.83 -2.02
C HIS A 185 -15.56 -23.19 -0.85
N PRO A 186 -16.02 -23.16 0.42
CA PRO A 186 -15.16 -23.43 1.58
C PRO A 186 -14.42 -24.77 1.52
N ASP A 187 -15.10 -25.83 1.05
CA ASP A 187 -14.52 -27.17 0.92
C ASP A 187 -13.49 -27.29 -0.22
N ALA A 188 -13.48 -26.35 -1.16
CA ALA A 188 -12.51 -26.29 -2.26
C ALA A 188 -11.29 -25.41 -1.92
N TYR A 189 -11.32 -24.75 -0.76
CA TYR A 189 -10.24 -23.87 -0.33
C TYR A 189 -9.20 -24.67 0.47
N GLU A 190 -8.11 -25.01 -0.21
CA GLU A 190 -6.92 -25.63 0.38
C GLU A 190 -5.77 -24.59 0.43
N PRO A 191 -5.56 -23.90 1.57
CA PRO A 191 -4.45 -22.98 1.68
C PRO A 191 -3.12 -23.74 1.59
N LEU A 192 -2.23 -23.29 0.69
CA LEU A 192 -0.86 -23.79 0.60
C LEU A 192 -0.12 -23.42 1.89
N VAL A 193 0.00 -24.38 2.81
CA VAL A 193 0.85 -24.25 3.99
C VAL A 193 2.30 -24.26 3.52
N GLN A 194 2.97 -23.11 3.52
CA GLN A 194 4.43 -23.06 3.49
C GLN A 194 4.93 -23.05 4.94
N THR A 195 5.51 -24.17 5.35
CA THR A 195 6.35 -24.31 6.56
C THR A 195 7.61 -23.46 6.49
#